data_AF-A0A7S3PWJ3-F1
#
_entry.id   AF-A0A7S3PWJ3-F1
#
_cell.length_a   1.000
_cell.length_b   1.000
_cell.length_c   1.000
_cell.angle_alpha   90.00
_cell.angle_beta   90.00
_cell.angle_gamma   90.00
#
_symmetry.space_group_name_H-M   'P 1'
#
loop_
_entity.id
_entity.type
_entity.pdbx_description
1 polymer ?
#
loop_
_entity_poly.entity_id
_entity_poly.type
_entity_poly.pdbx_seq_one_letter_code
_entity_poly.pdbx_strand_id
1 'polypeptide(L)'
;ARAEVEIEIKRAEDEKKYINSQRRSELTQIRRNEELTLSRLRKEEETARARTEEEMRLQYMANRQTEKVRNDNSEAISLIQYERELLLQNAAEKMKERTGKAIAEAKAEAERANEDVHLRKLKAELNEKRIRNIAAINAVASHIASSLYSASNNPKQVLTFIVYMALLATGVYSAREIARLCRLIIESTLGRPKLIRATTRKSALYQFLRDAINSIKQYFQPKAEINVNDIFHDVALNPDLKKRILSISSAAHKVRKNDAPQRHILFYGEPGTGKTMVARKMAQAIGLDYAMMSGGDVGPLGPDAVTQIHSLFRWAKLSTKGVILFIDEAEAFLGDRGK
;
A
#
# COMPACT_ATOMS: atom_id res chain seq x y z
N ALA A 1 -147.11 -16.47 -48.38
CA ALA A 1 -146.96 -16.52 -46.90
C ALA A 1 -145.89 -17.51 -46.43
N ARG A 2 -146.09 -18.85 -46.39
CA ARG A 2 -145.04 -19.77 -45.86
C ARG A 2 -143.86 -20.02 -46.80
N ALA A 3 -144.06 -19.96 -48.12
CA ALA A 3 -142.99 -20.17 -49.10
C ALA A 3 -142.04 -18.95 -49.23
N GLU A 4 -142.50 -17.73 -48.97
CA GLU A 4 -141.68 -16.50 -49.08
C GLU A 4 -140.71 -16.35 -47.90
N VAL A 5 -141.16 -16.67 -46.68
CA VAL A 5 -140.35 -16.59 -45.45
C VAL A 5 -139.21 -17.63 -45.47
N GLU A 6 -139.45 -18.82 -46.02
CA GLU A 6 -138.43 -19.87 -46.12
C GLU A 6 -137.35 -19.53 -47.17
N ILE A 7 -137.71 -18.80 -48.22
CA ILE A 7 -136.78 -18.26 -49.22
C ILE A 7 -135.92 -17.13 -48.61
N GLU A 8 -136.50 -16.30 -47.75
CA GLU A 8 -135.82 -15.18 -47.09
C GLU A 8 -134.86 -15.65 -45.99
N ILE A 9 -135.25 -16.67 -45.21
CA ILE A 9 -134.38 -17.34 -44.24
C ILE A 9 -133.20 -18.04 -44.96
N LYS A 10 -133.46 -18.76 -46.06
CA LYS A 10 -132.39 -19.35 -46.88
C LYS A 10 -131.44 -18.30 -47.46
N ARG A 11 -131.95 -17.17 -47.97
CA ARG A 11 -131.11 -16.05 -48.43
C ARG A 11 -130.23 -15.49 -47.32
N ALA A 12 -130.78 -15.25 -46.13
CA ALA A 12 -130.01 -14.74 -44.99
C ALA A 12 -128.96 -15.74 -44.49
N GLU A 13 -129.27 -17.04 -44.48
CA GLU A 13 -128.32 -18.10 -44.15
C GLU A 13 -127.21 -18.23 -45.21
N ASP A 14 -127.55 -18.13 -46.49
CA ASP A 14 -126.60 -18.17 -47.59
C ASP A 14 -125.71 -16.92 -47.62
N GLU A 15 -126.26 -15.74 -47.32
CA GLU A 15 -125.52 -14.48 -47.18
C GLU A 15 -124.57 -14.54 -45.97
N LYS A 16 -125.01 -15.08 -44.83
CA LYS A 16 -124.17 -15.28 -43.65
C LYS A 16 -123.07 -16.32 -43.90
N LYS A 17 -123.37 -17.40 -44.64
CA LYS A 17 -122.36 -18.39 -45.09
C LYS A 17 -121.36 -17.74 -46.05
N TYR A 18 -121.83 -16.91 -46.97
CA TYR A 18 -120.99 -16.18 -47.93
C TYR A 18 -120.03 -15.22 -47.20
N ILE A 19 -120.53 -14.36 -46.31
CA ILE A 19 -119.72 -13.43 -45.50
C ILE A 19 -118.71 -14.19 -44.62
N ASN A 20 -119.11 -15.28 -43.98
CA ASN A 20 -118.20 -16.10 -43.18
C ASN A 20 -117.13 -16.80 -44.03
N SER A 21 -117.47 -17.22 -45.25
CA SER A 21 -116.50 -17.77 -46.19
C SER A 21 -115.50 -16.71 -46.67
N GLN A 22 -115.96 -15.48 -46.94
CA GLN A 22 -115.11 -14.34 -47.27
C GLN A 22 -114.15 -14.00 -46.12
N ARG A 23 -114.65 -13.81 -44.89
CA ARG A 23 -113.78 -13.56 -43.72
C ARG A 23 -112.76 -14.66 -43.50
N ARG A 24 -113.14 -15.93 -43.67
CA ARG A 24 -112.19 -17.05 -43.57
C ARG A 24 -111.12 -16.97 -44.65
N SER A 25 -111.48 -16.62 -45.89
CA SER A 25 -110.51 -16.41 -46.97
C SER A 25 -109.59 -15.21 -46.71
N GLU A 26 -110.11 -14.10 -46.18
CA GLU A 26 -109.33 -12.91 -45.83
C GLU A 26 -108.37 -13.20 -44.67
N LEU A 27 -108.84 -13.83 -43.60
CA LEU A 27 -108.01 -14.20 -42.45
C LEU A 27 -106.90 -15.20 -42.83
N THR A 28 -107.18 -16.13 -43.76
CA THR A 28 -106.15 -17.04 -44.27
C THR A 28 -105.15 -16.33 -45.17
N GLN A 29 -105.59 -15.36 -45.97
CA GLN A 29 -104.69 -14.50 -46.74
C GLN A 29 -103.81 -13.62 -45.83
N ILE A 30 -104.38 -13.02 -44.79
CA ILE A 30 -103.65 -12.21 -43.80
C ILE A 30 -102.61 -13.07 -43.08
N ARG A 31 -102.97 -14.23 -42.53
CA ARG A 31 -102.00 -15.13 -41.87
C ARG A 31 -100.89 -15.59 -42.81
N ARG A 32 -101.24 -15.95 -44.06
CA ARG A 32 -100.25 -16.34 -45.05
C ARG A 32 -99.30 -15.17 -45.36
N ASN A 33 -99.81 -13.95 -45.47
CA ASN A 33 -98.98 -12.76 -45.64
C ASN A 33 -98.11 -12.47 -44.41
N GLU A 34 -98.65 -12.59 -43.20
CA GLU A 34 -97.90 -12.43 -41.95
C GLU A 34 -96.77 -13.46 -41.83
N GLU A 35 -97.04 -14.74 -42.09
CA GLU A 35 -96.02 -15.80 -42.09
C GLU A 35 -94.93 -15.54 -43.13
N LEU A 36 -95.32 -15.09 -44.34
CA LEU A 36 -94.36 -14.69 -45.38
C LEU A 36 -93.52 -13.49 -44.94
N THR A 37 -94.10 -12.50 -44.28
CA THR A 37 -93.37 -11.31 -43.77
C THR A 37 -92.40 -11.69 -42.64
N LEU A 38 -92.83 -12.51 -41.68
CA LEU A 38 -91.97 -12.99 -40.59
C LEU A 38 -90.82 -13.86 -41.11
N SER A 39 -91.08 -14.69 -42.12
CA SER A 39 -90.04 -15.49 -42.77
C SER A 39 -89.00 -14.62 -43.49
N ARG A 40 -89.43 -13.54 -44.15
CA ARG A 40 -88.52 -12.54 -44.77
C ARG A 40 -87.69 -11.81 -43.72
N LEU A 41 -88.32 -11.32 -42.66
CA LEU A 41 -87.65 -10.65 -41.54
C LEU A 41 -86.61 -11.54 -40.86
N ARG A 42 -86.94 -12.81 -40.59
CA ARG A 42 -85.98 -13.78 -40.01
C ARG A 42 -84.78 -14.01 -40.92
N LYS A 43 -85.00 -14.18 -42.23
CA LYS A 43 -83.90 -14.31 -43.19
C LYS A 43 -83.06 -13.04 -43.29
N GLU A 44 -83.68 -11.86 -43.25
CA GLU A 44 -82.97 -10.59 -43.23
C GLU A 44 -82.13 -10.42 -41.95
N GLU A 45 -82.67 -10.77 -40.78
CA GLU A 45 -81.91 -10.77 -39.53
C GLU A 45 -80.76 -11.79 -39.53
N GLU A 46 -80.99 -13.01 -40.01
CA GLU A 46 -79.95 -14.05 -40.10
C GLU A 46 -78.82 -13.61 -41.04
N THR A 47 -79.16 -13.07 -42.21
CA THR A 47 -78.16 -12.56 -43.15
C THR A 47 -77.45 -11.32 -42.61
N ALA A 48 -78.14 -10.43 -41.90
CA ALA A 48 -77.53 -9.28 -41.23
C ALA A 48 -76.55 -9.72 -40.14
N ARG A 49 -76.93 -10.69 -39.30
CA ARG A 49 -76.06 -11.27 -38.26
C ARG A 49 -74.83 -11.92 -38.87
N ALA A 50 -75.00 -12.72 -39.92
CA ALA A 50 -73.89 -13.35 -40.62
C ALA A 50 -72.90 -12.32 -41.18
N ARG A 51 -73.39 -11.24 -41.80
CA ARG A 51 -72.52 -10.13 -42.29
C ARG A 51 -71.77 -9.45 -41.15
N THR A 52 -72.45 -9.12 -40.05
CA THR A 52 -71.79 -8.49 -38.89
C THR A 52 -70.73 -9.41 -38.27
N GLU A 53 -70.98 -10.72 -38.22
CA GLU A 53 -70.01 -11.68 -37.70
C GLU A 53 -68.80 -11.81 -38.64
N GLU A 54 -69.01 -11.85 -39.96
CA GLU A 54 -67.93 -11.82 -40.94
C GLU A 54 -67.11 -10.53 -40.87
N GLU A 55 -67.75 -9.37 -40.77
CA GLU A 55 -67.07 -8.08 -40.62
C GLU A 55 -66.24 -8.03 -39.35
N MET A 56 -66.80 -8.45 -38.20
CA MET A 56 -66.06 -8.53 -36.94
C MET A 56 -64.88 -9.48 -37.02
N ARG A 57 -65.05 -10.63 -37.69
CA ARG A 57 -63.97 -11.61 -37.89
C ARG A 57 -62.87 -11.06 -38.79
N LEU A 58 -63.22 -10.38 -39.88
CA LEU A 58 -62.26 -9.71 -40.76
C LEU A 58 -61.52 -8.59 -40.03
N GLN A 59 -62.23 -7.78 -39.26
CA GLN A 59 -61.63 -6.72 -38.44
C GLN A 59 -60.69 -7.28 -37.38
N TYR A 60 -61.07 -8.36 -36.70
CA TYR A 60 -60.22 -9.05 -35.74
C TYR A 60 -58.94 -9.59 -36.40
N MET A 61 -59.07 -10.23 -37.57
CA MET A 61 -57.91 -10.75 -38.32
C MET A 61 -56.98 -9.63 -38.78
N ALA A 62 -57.53 -8.51 -39.27
CA ALA A 62 -56.77 -7.34 -39.68
C ALA A 62 -56.01 -6.73 -38.50
N ASN A 63 -56.70 -6.50 -37.36
CA ASN A 63 -56.06 -6.00 -36.14
C ASN A 63 -54.93 -6.92 -35.68
N ARG A 64 -55.16 -8.24 -35.67
CA ARG A 64 -54.14 -9.22 -35.27
C ARG A 64 -52.92 -9.20 -36.19
N GLN A 65 -53.10 -8.99 -37.50
CA GLN A 65 -51.98 -8.83 -38.44
C GLN A 65 -51.21 -7.53 -38.16
N THR A 66 -51.90 -6.42 -37.94
CA THR A 66 -51.26 -5.13 -37.65
C THR A 66 -50.48 -5.16 -36.34
N GLU A 67 -51.00 -5.83 -35.30
CA GLU A 67 -50.28 -6.01 -34.03
C GLU A 67 -49.01 -6.85 -34.20
N LYS A 68 -49.08 -7.95 -34.98
CA LYS A 68 -47.88 -8.74 -35.28
C LYS A 68 -46.80 -7.93 -35.98
N VAL A 69 -47.16 -7.21 -37.04
CA VAL A 69 -46.21 -6.36 -37.77
C VAL A 69 -45.63 -5.28 -36.86
N ARG A 70 -46.45 -4.71 -35.95
CA ARG A 70 -45.98 -3.71 -34.99
C ARG A 70 -44.99 -4.31 -33.99
N ASN A 71 -45.26 -5.51 -33.48
CA ASN A 71 -44.36 -6.23 -32.58
C ASN A 71 -43.04 -6.57 -33.30
N ASP A 72 -43.11 -7.18 -34.48
CA ASP A 72 -41.92 -7.53 -35.28
C ASP A 72 -41.06 -6.29 -35.60
N ASN A 73 -41.69 -5.18 -35.97
CA ASN A 73 -40.99 -3.91 -36.19
C ASN A 73 -40.37 -3.36 -34.90
N SER A 74 -41.07 -3.44 -33.77
CA SER A 74 -40.54 -2.97 -32.48
C SER A 74 -39.34 -3.79 -32.02
N GLU A 75 -39.39 -5.11 -32.22
CA GLU A 75 -38.28 -6.02 -31.95
C GLU A 75 -37.08 -5.70 -32.84
N ALA A 76 -37.30 -5.54 -34.16
CA ALA A 76 -36.24 -5.16 -35.10
C ALA A 76 -35.59 -3.81 -34.74
N ILE A 77 -36.39 -2.80 -34.37
CA ILE A 77 -35.89 -1.49 -33.95
C ILE A 77 -35.05 -1.62 -32.67
N SER A 78 -35.49 -2.42 -31.70
CA SER A 78 -34.77 -2.61 -30.44
C SER A 78 -33.40 -3.27 -30.66
N LEU A 79 -33.31 -4.26 -31.56
CA LEU A 79 -32.06 -4.92 -31.91
C LEU A 79 -31.09 -3.97 -32.59
N ILE A 80 -31.56 -3.15 -33.53
CA ILE A 80 -30.74 -2.15 -34.22
C ILE A 80 -30.21 -1.10 -33.23
N GLN A 81 -31.05 -0.66 -32.28
CA GLN A 81 -30.62 0.28 -31.24
C GLN A 81 -29.53 -0.32 -30.36
N TYR A 82 -29.72 -1.57 -29.93
CA TYR A 82 -28.75 -2.29 -29.11
C TYR A 82 -27.40 -2.47 -29.82
N GLU A 83 -27.42 -2.90 -31.09
CA GLU A 83 -26.19 -3.06 -31.88
C GLU A 83 -25.45 -1.74 -32.06
N ARG A 84 -26.19 -0.65 -32.29
CA ARG A 84 -25.61 0.70 -32.40
C ARG A 84 -24.97 1.17 -31.11
N GLU A 85 -25.61 0.93 -29.95
CA GLU A 85 -25.03 1.25 -28.65
C GLU A 85 -23.74 0.48 -28.38
N LEU A 86 -23.73 -0.82 -28.70
CA LEU A 86 -22.54 -1.66 -28.56
C LEU A 86 -21.38 -1.15 -29.44
N LEU A 87 -21.66 -0.76 -30.68
CA LEU A 87 -20.66 -0.17 -31.58
C LEU A 87 -20.11 1.16 -31.03
N LEU A 88 -20.98 2.02 -30.49
CA LEU A 88 -20.57 3.28 -29.88
C LEU A 88 -19.70 3.07 -28.64
N GLN A 89 -20.03 2.10 -27.78
CA GLN A 89 -19.20 1.74 -26.64
C GLN A 89 -17.81 1.25 -27.07
N ASN A 90 -17.76 0.31 -28.02
CA ASN A 90 -16.50 -0.22 -28.55
C ASN A 90 -15.65 0.87 -29.21
N ALA A 91 -16.27 1.81 -29.93
CA ALA A 91 -15.57 2.95 -30.53
C ALA A 91 -15.04 3.90 -29.46
N ALA A 92 -15.82 4.19 -28.42
CA ALA A 92 -15.40 5.05 -27.31
C ALA A 92 -14.23 4.43 -26.52
N GLU A 93 -14.24 3.12 -26.27
CA GLU A 93 -13.12 2.41 -25.63
C GLU A 93 -11.85 2.49 -26.47
N LYS A 94 -11.92 2.18 -27.76
CA LYS A 94 -10.77 2.29 -28.68
C LYS A 94 -10.22 3.71 -28.74
N MET A 95 -11.08 4.72 -28.68
CA MET A 95 -10.64 6.12 -28.64
C MET A 95 -9.92 6.46 -27.34
N LYS A 96 -10.42 6.00 -26.18
CA LYS A 96 -9.74 6.17 -24.88
C LYS A 96 -8.36 5.52 -24.86
N GLU A 97 -8.22 4.33 -25.45
CA GLU A 97 -6.92 3.66 -25.55
C GLU A 97 -5.93 4.45 -26.42
N ARG A 98 -6.37 4.96 -27.57
CA ARG A 98 -5.52 5.74 -28.49
C ARG A 98 -5.08 7.06 -27.87
N THR A 99 -6.01 7.79 -27.23
CA THR A 99 -5.67 9.04 -26.55
C THR A 99 -4.76 8.79 -25.34
N GLY A 100 -5.03 7.73 -24.57
CA GLY A 100 -4.16 7.31 -23.47
C GLY A 100 -2.73 6.97 -23.92
N LYS A 101 -2.59 6.21 -25.01
CA LYS A 101 -1.27 5.88 -25.59
C LYS A 101 -0.55 7.13 -26.10
N ALA A 102 -1.22 8.00 -26.85
CA ALA A 102 -0.63 9.24 -27.36
C ALA A 102 -0.16 10.18 -26.23
N ILE A 103 -0.95 10.30 -25.16
CA ILE A 103 -0.58 11.10 -23.98
C ILE A 103 0.62 10.49 -23.25
N ALA A 104 0.65 9.16 -23.08
CA ALA A 104 1.76 8.46 -22.43
C ALA A 104 3.06 8.59 -23.24
N GLU A 105 3.00 8.45 -24.56
CA GLU A 105 4.14 8.63 -25.46
C GLU A 105 4.66 10.08 -25.43
N ALA A 106 3.77 11.07 -25.53
CA ALA A 106 4.16 12.48 -25.44
C ALA A 106 4.82 12.83 -24.09
N LYS A 107 4.33 12.26 -22.99
CA LYS A 107 4.93 12.44 -21.67
C LYS A 107 6.30 11.77 -21.56
N ALA A 108 6.46 10.57 -22.09
CA ALA A 108 7.74 9.85 -22.09
C ALA A 108 8.81 10.59 -22.92
N GLU A 109 8.43 11.17 -24.06
CA GLU A 109 9.33 12.00 -24.87
C GLU A 109 9.73 13.29 -24.15
N ALA A 110 8.77 13.95 -23.48
CA ALA A 110 9.07 15.15 -22.69
C ALA A 110 10.01 14.87 -21.51
N GLU A 111 9.85 13.74 -20.82
CA GLU A 111 10.75 13.32 -19.74
C GLU A 111 12.18 13.04 -20.26
N ARG A 112 12.31 12.30 -21.37
CA ARG A 112 13.62 12.06 -22.02
C ARG A 112 14.32 13.36 -22.43
N ALA A 113 13.57 14.31 -22.99
CA ALA A 113 14.12 15.61 -23.37
C ALA A 113 14.57 16.42 -22.14
N ASN A 114 13.84 16.35 -21.02
CA ASN A 114 14.18 17.05 -19.78
C ASN A 114 15.41 16.45 -19.08
N GLU A 115 15.58 15.12 -19.11
CA GLU A 115 16.76 14.46 -18.55
C GLU A 115 18.06 14.92 -19.24
N ASP A 116 18.05 15.00 -20.57
CA ASP A 116 19.21 15.46 -21.34
C ASP A 116 19.57 16.92 -21.02
N VAL A 117 18.57 17.78 -20.86
CA VAL A 117 18.78 19.19 -20.47
C VAL A 117 19.36 19.27 -19.06
N HIS A 118 18.85 18.47 -18.12
CA HIS A 118 19.34 18.45 -16.74
C HIS A 118 20.79 17.96 -16.67
N LEU A 119 21.13 16.87 -17.37
CA LEU A 119 22.48 16.33 -17.43
C LEU A 119 23.47 17.32 -18.05
N ARG A 120 23.06 18.05 -19.10
CA ARG A 120 23.87 19.11 -19.71
C ARG A 120 24.12 20.25 -18.73
N LYS A 121 23.10 20.69 -18.00
CA LYS A 121 23.23 21.76 -16.99
C LYS A 121 24.15 21.35 -15.84
N LEU A 122 24.01 20.13 -15.33
CA LEU A 122 24.87 19.60 -14.26
C LEU A 122 26.33 19.51 -14.72
N LYS A 123 26.58 19.02 -15.95
CA LYS A 123 27.93 18.99 -16.53
C LYS A 123 28.53 20.38 -16.70
N ALA A 124 27.73 21.36 -17.14
CA ALA A 124 28.17 22.75 -17.26
C ALA A 124 28.54 23.34 -15.89
N GLU A 125 27.73 23.10 -14.86
CA GLU A 125 28.00 23.57 -13.49
C GLU A 125 29.27 22.92 -12.91
N LEU A 126 29.46 21.61 -13.14
CA LEU A 126 30.69 20.91 -12.72
C LEU A 126 31.93 21.47 -13.43
N ASN A 127 31.83 21.77 -14.72
CA ASN A 127 32.92 22.37 -15.48
C ASN A 127 33.22 23.78 -14.97
N GLU A 128 32.21 24.59 -14.67
CA GLU A 128 32.40 25.92 -14.10
C GLU A 128 33.06 25.85 -12.72
N LYS A 129 32.60 24.95 -11.83
CA LYS A 129 33.23 24.69 -10.52
C LYS A 129 34.68 24.24 -10.68
N ARG A 130 34.96 23.37 -11.65
CA ARG A 130 36.32 22.91 -11.94
C ARG A 130 37.21 24.09 -12.36
N ILE A 131 36.75 24.93 -13.28
CA ILE A 131 37.47 26.12 -13.73
C ILE A 131 37.70 27.07 -12.55
N ARG A 132 36.67 27.33 -11.74
CA ARG A 132 36.76 28.20 -10.55
C ARG A 132 37.76 27.67 -9.53
N ASN A 133 37.74 26.36 -9.25
CA ASN A 133 38.68 25.73 -8.32
C ASN A 133 40.12 25.80 -8.85
N ILE A 134 40.33 25.53 -10.14
CA ILE A 134 41.66 25.65 -10.77
C ILE A 134 42.13 27.11 -10.73
N ALA A 135 41.26 28.07 -11.02
CA ALA A 135 41.57 29.49 -10.95
C ALA A 135 41.93 29.94 -9.53
N ALA A 136 41.19 29.47 -8.51
CA ALA A 136 41.50 29.74 -7.11
C ALA A 136 42.86 29.16 -6.70
N ILE A 137 43.16 27.92 -7.12
CA ILE A 137 44.46 27.29 -6.89
C ILE A 137 45.58 28.10 -7.55
N ASN A 138 45.40 28.49 -8.82
CA ASN A 138 46.39 29.27 -9.56
C ASN A 138 46.60 30.67 -8.98
N ALA A 139 45.54 31.32 -8.48
CA ALA A 139 45.64 32.60 -7.79
C ALA A 139 46.42 32.48 -6.48
N VAL A 140 46.15 31.46 -5.67
CA VAL A 140 46.92 31.18 -4.47
C VAL A 140 48.38 30.87 -4.82
N ALA A 141 48.63 30.05 -5.85
CA ALA A 141 49.98 29.71 -6.29
C ALA A 141 50.76 30.92 -6.80
N SER A 142 50.13 31.82 -7.57
CA SER A 142 50.78 33.04 -8.06
C SER A 142 51.03 34.04 -6.92
N HIS A 143 50.15 34.13 -5.92
CA HIS A 143 50.38 34.91 -4.70
C HIS A 143 51.56 34.36 -3.89
N ILE A 144 51.71 33.04 -3.79
CA ILE A 144 52.87 32.41 -3.14
C ILE A 144 54.15 32.70 -3.94
N ALA A 145 54.12 32.55 -5.27
CA ALA A 145 55.28 32.76 -6.14
C ALA A 145 55.77 34.22 -6.17
N SER A 146 54.84 35.18 -6.21
CA SER A 146 55.18 36.61 -6.12
C SER A 146 55.70 36.99 -4.73
N SER A 147 55.12 36.42 -3.67
CA SER A 147 55.63 36.59 -2.30
C SER A 147 57.05 36.00 -2.13
N LEU A 148 57.36 34.89 -2.81
CA LEU A 148 58.70 34.31 -2.86
C LEU A 148 59.71 35.22 -3.57
N TYR A 149 59.37 35.75 -4.74
CA TYR A 149 60.28 36.59 -5.53
C TYR A 149 60.60 37.91 -4.82
N SER A 150 59.62 38.51 -4.13
CA SER A 150 59.78 39.79 -3.45
C SER A 150 60.14 39.66 -1.96
N ALA A 151 60.32 38.44 -1.45
CA ALA A 151 60.75 38.15 -0.08
C ALA A 151 62.09 38.80 0.29
N SER A 152 63.00 38.96 -0.67
CA SER A 152 64.32 39.54 -0.37
C SER A 152 64.29 41.05 -0.09
N ASN A 153 63.26 41.78 -0.54
CA ASN A 153 63.22 43.24 -0.47
C ASN A 153 62.13 43.80 0.47
N ASN A 154 61.11 43.02 0.83
CA ASN A 154 60.00 43.49 1.68
C ASN A 154 59.75 42.57 2.89
N PRO A 155 59.93 43.04 4.14
CA PRO A 155 59.73 42.21 5.34
C PRO A 155 58.27 41.73 5.50
N LYS A 156 57.29 42.49 4.98
CA LYS A 156 55.87 42.10 5.01
C LYS A 156 55.57 40.90 4.12
N GLN A 157 56.24 40.76 2.98
CA GLN A 157 56.01 39.65 2.05
C GLN A 157 56.68 38.35 2.54
N VAL A 158 57.82 38.45 3.24
CA VAL A 158 58.43 37.33 3.97
C VAL A 158 57.48 36.76 5.01
N LEU A 159 56.85 37.63 5.82
CA LEU A 159 55.89 37.21 6.84
C LEU A 159 54.71 36.45 6.20
N THR A 160 54.15 36.99 5.13
CA THR A 160 53.06 36.35 4.38
C THR A 160 53.46 34.97 3.86
N PHE A 161 54.69 34.82 3.34
CA PHE A 161 55.21 33.53 2.89
C PHE A 161 55.35 32.51 4.04
N ILE A 162 55.89 32.94 5.19
CA ILE A 162 56.03 32.09 6.38
C ILE A 162 54.65 31.62 6.88
N VAL A 163 53.66 32.50 6.89
CA VAL A 163 52.27 32.16 7.29
C VAL A 163 51.66 31.12 6.33
N TYR A 164 51.85 31.27 5.01
CA TYR A 164 51.37 30.26 4.05
C TYR A 164 52.04 28.90 4.23
N MET A 165 53.36 28.87 4.46
CA MET A 165 54.09 27.63 4.71
C MET A 165 53.66 26.95 6.02
N ALA A 166 53.42 27.73 7.08
CA ALA A 166 52.90 27.23 8.34
C ALA A 166 51.49 26.64 8.19
N LEU A 167 50.62 27.32 7.44
CA LEU A 167 49.25 26.84 7.17
C LEU A 167 49.27 25.55 6.34
N LEU A 168 50.12 25.46 5.33
CA LEU A 168 50.30 24.25 4.51
C LEU A 168 50.83 23.09 5.36
N ALA A 169 51.87 23.31 6.17
CA ALA A 169 52.41 22.31 7.08
C ALA A 169 51.35 21.81 8.08
N THR A 170 50.58 22.73 8.65
CA THR A 170 49.48 22.40 9.58
C THR A 170 48.38 21.61 8.87
N GLY A 171 48.03 21.99 7.63
CA GLY A 171 47.08 21.28 6.78
C GLY A 171 47.51 19.85 6.47
N VAL A 172 48.76 19.64 6.08
CA VAL A 172 49.31 18.30 5.77
C VAL A 172 49.41 17.45 7.04
N TYR A 173 49.89 18.02 8.14
CA TYR A 173 50.00 17.30 9.40
C TYR A 173 48.63 16.88 9.94
N SER A 174 47.66 17.80 9.97
CA SER A 174 46.29 17.50 10.40
C SER A 174 45.62 16.47 9.48
N ALA A 175 45.76 16.58 8.16
CA ALA A 175 45.23 15.59 7.23
C ALA A 175 45.80 14.19 7.47
N ARG A 176 47.10 14.08 7.78
CA ARG A 176 47.76 12.81 8.11
C ARG A 176 47.23 12.21 9.41
N GLU A 177 47.06 13.00 10.46
CA GLU A 177 46.50 12.50 11.73
C GLU A 177 45.02 12.13 11.61
N ILE A 178 44.24 12.94 10.89
CA ILE A 178 42.83 12.62 10.59
C ILE A 178 42.73 11.31 9.81
N ALA A 179 43.60 11.07 8.81
CA ALA A 179 43.59 9.82 8.06
C ALA A 179 43.89 8.60 8.94
N ARG A 180 44.80 8.72 9.92
CA ARG A 180 45.06 7.64 10.90
C ARG A 180 43.87 7.39 11.80
N LEU A 181 43.22 8.44 12.30
CA LEU A 181 42.01 8.31 13.11
C LEU A 181 40.86 7.69 12.30
N CYS A 182 40.66 8.12 11.06
CA CYS A 182 39.69 7.53 10.14
C CYS A 182 39.96 6.04 9.91
N ARG A 183 41.23 5.63 9.76
CA ARG A 183 41.59 4.21 9.63
C ARG A 183 41.18 3.40 10.85
N LEU A 184 41.49 3.88 12.06
CA LEU A 184 41.09 3.23 13.31
C LEU A 184 39.55 3.17 13.45
N ILE A 185 38.86 4.22 13.03
CA ILE A 185 37.40 4.27 13.03
C ILE A 185 36.84 3.25 12.02
N ILE A 186 37.34 3.20 10.79
CA ILE A 186 36.91 2.26 9.74
C ILE A 186 37.16 0.81 10.16
N GLU A 187 38.34 0.51 10.71
CA GLU A 187 38.69 -0.82 11.24
C GLU A 187 37.76 -1.24 12.41
N SER A 188 37.32 -0.30 13.24
CA SER A 188 36.36 -0.57 14.33
C SER A 188 34.88 -0.57 13.91
N THR A 189 34.57 -0.12 12.69
CA THR A 189 33.19 0.05 12.18
C THR A 189 32.80 -0.93 11.09
N LEU A 190 33.74 -1.74 10.58
CA LEU A 190 33.45 -2.92 9.76
C LEU A 190 32.84 -4.04 10.62
N GLY A 191 31.59 -3.80 11.05
CA GLY A 191 30.66 -4.82 11.49
C GLY A 191 30.63 -5.14 12.99
N ARG A 192 29.46 -5.60 13.44
CA ARG A 192 29.35 -6.41 14.66
C ARG A 192 30.21 -7.66 14.43
N PRO A 193 31.10 -8.06 15.35
CA PRO A 193 31.85 -9.30 15.19
C PRO A 193 30.88 -10.47 14.98
N LYS A 194 31.28 -11.45 14.15
CA LYS A 194 30.38 -12.54 13.68
C LYS A 194 29.70 -13.30 14.82
N LEU A 195 30.33 -13.35 16.00
CA LEU A 195 29.85 -14.03 17.20
C LEU A 195 28.76 -13.28 17.97
N ILE A 196 28.50 -11.99 17.70
CA ILE A 196 27.48 -11.22 18.43
C ILE A 196 26.14 -11.32 17.72
N ARG A 197 25.17 -11.98 18.38
CA ARG A 197 23.77 -12.02 17.95
C ARG A 197 23.04 -10.71 18.24
N ALA A 198 23.30 -10.08 19.39
CA ALA A 198 22.64 -8.83 19.77
C ALA A 198 23.55 -7.90 20.57
N THR A 199 23.46 -6.59 20.33
CA THR A 199 24.17 -5.58 21.12
C THR A 199 23.42 -4.25 21.18
N THR A 200 23.54 -3.55 22.32
CA THR A 200 23.11 -2.14 22.46
C THR A 200 24.14 -1.16 21.89
N ARG A 201 25.35 -1.63 21.56
CA ARG A 201 26.40 -0.79 21.00
C ARG A 201 25.97 -0.30 19.61
N LYS A 202 25.64 0.99 19.52
CA LYS A 202 25.48 1.69 18.23
C LYS A 202 26.85 1.85 17.56
N SER A 203 26.91 2.07 16.25
CA SER A 203 28.18 2.25 15.51
C SER A 203 29.12 3.20 16.27
N ALA A 204 30.40 2.83 16.41
CA ALA A 204 31.38 3.61 17.15
C ALA A 204 31.47 5.06 16.65
N LEU A 205 31.26 5.27 15.34
CA LEU A 205 31.15 6.59 14.72
C LEU A 205 29.93 7.37 15.22
N TYR A 206 28.77 6.73 15.32
CA TYR A 206 27.56 7.37 15.87
C TYR A 206 27.75 7.73 17.35
N GLN A 207 28.42 6.88 18.13
CA GLN A 207 28.73 7.17 19.52
C GLN A 207 29.74 8.31 19.64
N PHE A 208 30.81 8.32 18.84
CA PHE A 208 31.78 9.44 18.82
C PHE A 208 31.13 10.76 18.40
N LEU A 209 30.34 10.78 17.31
CA LEU A 209 29.60 11.98 16.91
C LEU A 209 28.62 12.41 18.00
N ARG A 210 27.87 11.47 18.57
CA ARG A 210 26.94 11.76 19.66
C ARG A 210 27.67 12.26 20.90
N ASP A 211 28.81 11.69 21.26
CA ASP A 211 29.59 12.07 22.44
C ASP A 211 30.32 13.39 22.21
N ALA A 212 30.75 13.72 21.00
CA ALA A 212 31.27 15.03 20.63
C ALA A 212 30.18 16.11 20.69
N ILE A 213 29.01 15.83 20.10
CA ILE A 213 27.82 16.71 20.16
C ILE A 213 27.31 16.83 21.61
N ASN A 214 27.30 15.72 22.35
CA ASN A 214 26.86 15.70 23.73
C ASN A 214 27.89 16.30 24.66
N SER A 215 29.20 16.27 24.39
CA SER A 215 30.19 16.98 25.21
C SER A 215 29.94 18.49 25.19
N ILE A 216 29.43 19.01 24.07
CA ILE A 216 28.94 20.38 23.94
C ILE A 216 27.61 20.57 24.70
N LYS A 217 26.74 19.56 24.72
CA LYS A 217 25.41 19.59 25.36
C LYS A 217 25.40 19.26 26.87
N GLN A 218 26.43 18.55 27.36
CA GLN A 218 26.55 17.99 28.70
C GLN A 218 26.90 19.05 29.75
N TYR A 219 27.25 20.25 29.30
CA TYR A 219 27.27 21.45 30.14
C TYR A 219 25.86 21.88 30.59
N PHE A 220 24.80 21.47 29.88
CA PHE A 220 23.45 22.01 30.04
C PHE A 220 22.39 21.03 30.56
N GLN A 221 22.73 19.78 30.92
CA GLN A 221 21.73 18.83 31.42
C GLN A 221 22.21 18.02 32.62
N PRO A 222 21.38 17.87 33.68
CA PRO A 222 21.69 16.97 34.79
C PRO A 222 21.61 15.51 34.33
N LYS A 223 22.51 14.69 34.89
CA LYS A 223 22.61 13.25 34.64
C LYS A 223 21.35 12.58 35.21
N ALA A 224 20.51 11.99 34.36
CA ALA A 224 19.34 11.24 34.81
C ALA A 224 19.80 10.03 35.63
N GLU A 225 19.36 9.96 36.89
CA GLU A 225 19.57 8.78 37.74
C GLU A 225 18.64 7.67 37.27
N ILE A 226 19.23 6.52 36.92
CA ILE A 226 18.48 5.33 36.51
C ILE A 226 17.96 4.67 37.79
N ASN A 227 16.64 4.69 38.00
CA ASN A 227 16.03 3.98 39.11
C ASN A 227 16.04 2.47 38.83
N VAL A 228 16.85 1.72 39.57
CA VAL A 228 17.06 0.30 39.34
C VAL A 228 15.80 -0.53 39.63
N ASN A 229 14.94 -0.08 40.53
CA ASN A 229 13.69 -0.77 40.85
C ASN A 229 12.71 -0.79 39.68
N ASP A 230 12.71 0.27 38.86
CA ASP A 230 11.86 0.38 37.68
C ASP A 230 12.35 -0.51 36.52
N ILE A 231 13.57 -1.05 36.56
CA ILE A 231 14.08 -1.91 35.48
C ILE A 231 13.56 -3.34 35.61
N PHE A 232 13.31 -3.80 36.84
CA PHE A 232 12.89 -5.17 37.17
C PHE A 232 11.39 -5.27 37.53
N HIS A 233 10.56 -4.31 37.15
CA HIS A 233 9.12 -4.34 37.45
C HIS A 233 8.39 -5.44 36.68
N ASP A 234 8.91 -5.82 35.51
CA ASP A 234 8.32 -6.78 34.58
C ASP A 234 8.85 -8.22 34.75
N VAL A 235 9.79 -8.43 35.69
CA VAL A 235 10.40 -9.75 35.92
C VAL A 235 9.99 -10.27 37.29
N ALA A 236 9.24 -11.38 37.32
CA ALA A 236 8.91 -12.09 38.54
C ALA A 236 10.16 -12.80 39.10
N LEU A 237 10.74 -12.24 40.17
CA LEU A 237 11.92 -12.77 40.85
C LEU A 237 11.60 -13.03 42.32
N ASN A 238 12.17 -14.11 42.87
CA ASN A 238 12.21 -14.31 44.32
C ASN A 238 12.86 -13.07 44.98
N PRO A 239 12.28 -12.51 46.06
CA PRO A 239 12.82 -11.35 46.77
C PRO A 239 14.31 -11.44 47.12
N ASP A 240 14.80 -12.61 47.49
CA ASP A 240 16.21 -12.81 47.86
C ASP A 240 17.13 -12.76 46.64
N LEU A 241 16.71 -13.36 45.53
CA LEU A 241 17.42 -13.29 44.26
C LEU A 241 17.46 -11.86 43.73
N LYS A 242 16.34 -11.13 43.83
CA LYS A 242 16.26 -9.71 43.46
C LYS A 242 17.24 -8.87 44.26
N LYS A 243 17.30 -9.03 45.59
CA LYS A 243 18.29 -8.34 46.45
C LYS A 243 19.73 -8.65 46.03
N ARG A 244 20.04 -9.91 45.71
CA ARG A 244 21.37 -10.33 45.26
C ARG A 244 21.75 -9.73 43.90
N ILE A 245 20.83 -9.70 42.94
CA ILE A 245 21.08 -9.09 41.62
C ILE A 245 21.29 -7.58 41.77
N LEU A 246 20.49 -6.91 42.61
CA LEU A 246 20.63 -5.48 42.87
C LEU A 246 21.96 -5.13 43.54
N SER A 247 22.41 -5.93 44.50
CA SER A 247 23.69 -5.71 45.17
C SER A 247 24.86 -5.90 44.21
N ILE A 248 24.82 -6.93 43.34
CA ILE A 248 25.84 -7.15 42.33
C ILE A 248 25.82 -6.04 41.27
N SER A 249 24.65 -5.60 40.82
CA SER A 249 24.52 -4.50 39.84
C SER A 249 25.09 -3.20 40.40
N SER A 250 24.74 -2.87 41.65
CA SER A 250 25.24 -1.68 42.33
C SER A 250 26.75 -1.74 42.57
N ALA A 251 27.27 -2.92 42.91
CA ALA A 251 28.71 -3.15 43.04
C ALA A 251 29.42 -2.98 41.69
N ALA A 252 28.91 -3.61 40.62
CA ALA A 252 29.49 -3.52 39.27
C ALA A 252 29.52 -2.07 38.75
N HIS A 253 28.48 -1.28 39.03
CA HIS A 253 28.44 0.13 38.69
C HIS A 253 29.56 0.93 39.39
N LYS A 254 29.80 0.66 40.67
CA LYS A 254 30.87 1.30 41.47
C LYS A 254 32.27 0.81 41.07
N VAL A 255 32.41 -0.46 40.73
CA VAL A 255 33.66 -1.09 40.30
C VAL A 255 34.27 -0.36 39.10
N ARG A 256 33.45 0.07 38.14
CA ARG A 256 33.91 0.87 36.99
C ARG A 256 34.55 2.20 37.41
N LYS A 257 34.04 2.85 38.47
CA LYS A 257 34.57 4.13 38.95
C LYS A 257 35.92 3.95 39.67
N ASN A 258 36.14 2.80 40.29
CA ASN A 258 37.27 2.53 41.17
C ASN A 258 38.28 1.52 40.60
N ASP A 259 38.17 1.17 39.31
CA ASP A 259 39.03 0.21 38.60
C ASP A 259 39.25 -1.13 39.34
N ALA A 260 38.18 -1.64 39.96
CA ALA A 260 38.22 -2.90 40.71
C ALA A 260 38.00 -4.13 39.80
N PRO A 261 38.40 -5.35 40.22
CA PRO A 261 38.17 -6.55 39.43
C PRO A 261 36.66 -6.83 39.26
N GLN A 262 36.27 -7.14 38.03
CA GLN A 262 34.89 -7.45 37.66
C GLN A 262 34.55 -8.90 38.00
N ARG A 263 33.31 -9.16 38.44
CA ARG A 263 32.84 -10.51 38.78
C ARG A 263 32.21 -11.18 37.55
N HIS A 264 32.53 -12.44 37.35
CA HIS A 264 31.81 -13.30 36.40
C HIS A 264 30.60 -13.94 37.10
N ILE A 265 29.48 -14.04 36.40
CA ILE A 265 28.20 -14.53 36.94
C ILE A 265 27.69 -15.62 36.02
N LEU A 266 27.32 -16.75 36.59
CA LEU A 266 26.66 -17.86 35.89
C LEU A 266 25.19 -17.93 36.34
N PHE A 267 24.29 -17.87 35.36
CA PHE A 267 22.87 -18.16 35.58
C PHE A 267 22.60 -19.61 35.19
N TYR A 268 22.06 -20.41 36.11
CA TYR A 268 21.74 -21.82 35.88
C TYR A 268 20.28 -22.12 36.27
N GLY A 269 19.71 -23.17 35.70
CA GLY A 269 18.33 -23.61 35.95
C GLY A 269 17.68 -24.18 34.69
N GLU A 270 16.45 -24.67 34.80
CA GLU A 270 15.69 -25.26 33.69
C GLU A 270 15.46 -24.27 32.52
N PRO A 271 15.34 -24.75 31.27
CA PRO A 271 15.01 -23.89 30.13
C PRO A 271 13.67 -23.15 30.36
N GLY A 272 13.55 -21.92 29.86
CA GLY A 272 12.33 -21.12 30.01
C GLY A 272 12.20 -20.29 31.30
N THR A 273 13.14 -20.40 32.25
CA THR A 273 13.12 -19.64 33.53
C THR A 273 13.57 -18.17 33.43
N GLY A 274 13.66 -17.61 32.22
CA GLY A 274 13.95 -16.18 32.03
C GLY A 274 15.41 -15.75 32.30
N LYS A 275 16.38 -16.68 32.38
CA LYS A 275 17.82 -16.38 32.62
C LYS A 275 18.37 -15.28 31.70
N THR A 276 18.18 -15.42 30.40
CA THR A 276 18.63 -14.44 29.39
C THR A 276 17.95 -13.08 29.55
N MET A 277 16.68 -13.06 29.98
CA MET A 277 15.94 -11.81 30.23
C MET A 277 16.51 -11.07 31.45
N VAL A 278 16.75 -11.78 32.55
CA VAL A 278 17.36 -11.23 33.78
C VAL A 278 18.75 -10.65 33.47
N ALA A 279 19.55 -11.38 32.70
CA ALA A 279 20.87 -10.93 32.25
C ALA A 279 20.79 -9.59 31.48
N ARG A 280 19.89 -9.47 30.50
CA ARG A 280 19.71 -8.22 29.73
C ARG A 280 19.29 -7.04 30.61
N LYS A 281 18.35 -7.26 31.54
CA LYS A 281 17.90 -6.25 32.50
C LYS A 281 19.01 -5.82 33.45
N MET A 282 19.86 -6.76 33.87
CA MET A 282 21.03 -6.47 34.69
C MET A 282 22.02 -5.54 33.99
N ALA A 283 22.29 -5.74 32.69
CA ALA A 283 23.15 -4.81 31.95
C ALA A 283 22.57 -3.39 31.86
N GLN A 284 21.26 -3.29 31.65
CA GLN A 284 20.55 -2.01 31.65
C GLN A 284 20.64 -1.32 33.01
N ALA A 285 20.50 -2.08 34.11
CA ALA A 285 20.62 -1.58 35.48
C ALA A 285 22.01 -1.04 35.81
N ILE A 286 23.08 -1.67 35.29
CA ILE A 286 24.45 -1.23 35.54
C ILE A 286 24.79 -0.01 34.66
N GLY A 287 24.09 0.18 33.54
CA GLY A 287 24.34 1.27 32.59
C GLY A 287 25.52 1.01 31.66
N LEU A 288 25.87 -0.26 31.43
CA LEU A 288 26.91 -0.71 30.49
C LEU A 288 26.27 -1.10 29.15
N ASP A 289 27.07 -1.10 28.09
CA ASP A 289 26.64 -1.72 26.85
C ASP A 289 26.54 -3.24 27.06
N TYR A 290 25.60 -3.91 26.37
CA TYR A 290 25.56 -5.37 26.36
C TYR A 290 25.96 -5.93 24.99
N ALA A 291 26.58 -7.10 25.01
CA ALA A 291 26.80 -7.95 23.85
C ALA A 291 26.38 -9.37 24.20
N MET A 292 25.64 -10.03 23.31
CA MET A 292 25.18 -11.40 23.49
C MET A 292 25.77 -12.29 22.40
N MET A 293 26.40 -13.37 22.80
CA MET A 293 26.87 -14.46 21.95
C MET A 293 26.21 -15.77 22.39
N SER A 294 25.98 -16.71 21.47
CA SER A 294 25.63 -18.10 21.82
C SER A 294 26.87 -18.96 21.76
N GLY A 295 27.05 -19.86 22.72
CA GLY A 295 28.12 -20.84 22.75
C GLY A 295 28.08 -21.77 21.53
N GLY A 296 26.89 -22.07 21.01
CA GLY A 296 26.70 -22.87 19.80
C GLY A 296 27.28 -22.23 18.52
N ASP A 297 27.41 -20.91 18.46
CA ASP A 297 27.99 -20.21 17.30
C ASP A 297 29.52 -20.36 17.23
N VAL A 298 30.16 -20.78 18.31
CA VAL A 298 31.62 -20.93 18.39
C VAL A 298 32.09 -22.22 17.71
N GLY A 299 31.34 -23.31 17.86
CA GLY A 299 31.69 -24.63 17.30
C GLY A 299 31.92 -24.63 15.78
N PRO A 300 31.00 -24.09 14.96
CA PRO A 300 31.13 -24.07 13.50
C PRO A 300 32.33 -23.28 12.95
N LEU A 301 32.95 -22.40 13.75
CA LEU A 301 34.07 -21.57 13.32
C LEU A 301 35.41 -22.33 13.32
N GLY A 302 35.49 -23.49 13.98
CA GLY A 302 36.69 -24.33 13.98
C GLY A 302 37.96 -23.57 14.43
N PRO A 303 39.07 -23.61 13.66
CA PRO A 303 40.32 -22.90 14.00
C PRO A 303 40.17 -21.38 14.12
N ASP A 304 39.23 -20.78 13.37
CA ASP A 304 39.02 -19.33 13.36
C ASP A 304 38.28 -18.83 14.61
N ALA A 305 37.71 -19.74 15.41
CA ALA A 305 36.97 -19.41 16.62
C ALA A 305 37.81 -18.54 17.58
N VAL A 306 39.08 -18.88 17.77
CA VAL A 306 40.01 -18.14 18.66
C VAL A 306 40.22 -16.71 18.16
N THR A 307 40.43 -16.55 16.86
CA THR A 307 40.59 -15.23 16.22
C THR A 307 39.34 -14.37 16.37
N GLN A 308 38.15 -14.97 16.22
CA GLN A 308 36.87 -14.28 16.39
C GLN A 308 36.64 -13.88 17.86
N ILE A 309 36.96 -14.75 18.81
CA ILE A 309 36.87 -14.46 20.25
C ILE A 309 37.84 -13.32 20.63
N HIS A 310 39.08 -13.33 20.14
CA HIS A 310 40.01 -12.21 20.37
C HIS A 310 39.49 -10.89 19.76
N SER A 311 38.89 -10.97 18.58
CA SER A 311 38.29 -9.80 17.92
C SER A 311 37.08 -9.26 18.69
N LEU A 312 36.25 -10.15 19.23
CA LEU A 312 35.15 -9.81 20.14
C LEU A 312 35.66 -9.06 21.38
N PHE A 313 36.71 -9.57 22.05
CA PHE A 313 37.27 -8.91 23.22
C PHE A 313 37.92 -7.56 22.91
N ARG A 314 38.64 -7.45 21.78
CA ARG A 314 39.15 -6.15 21.31
C ARG A 314 38.02 -5.15 21.06
N TRP A 315 36.97 -5.60 20.38
CA TRP A 315 35.78 -4.80 20.11
C TRP A 315 35.08 -4.36 21.40
N ALA A 316 35.00 -5.23 22.41
CA ALA A 316 34.39 -4.93 23.70
C ALA A 316 35.21 -3.89 24.49
N LYS A 317 36.55 -3.99 24.46
CA LYS A 317 37.47 -3.03 25.09
C LYS A 317 37.41 -1.63 24.48
N LEU A 318 36.98 -1.51 23.21
CA LEU A 318 36.79 -0.22 22.53
C LEU A 318 35.50 0.53 22.93
N SER A 319 34.66 -0.02 23.82
CA SER A 319 33.50 0.73 24.33
C SER A 319 33.91 1.73 25.42
N THR A 320 33.44 2.98 25.28
CA THR A 320 33.64 4.05 26.28
C THR A 320 32.83 3.81 27.56
N LYS A 321 31.71 3.08 27.46
CA LYS A 321 30.86 2.74 28.60
C LYS A 321 31.32 1.49 29.33
N GLY A 322 32.06 0.61 28.65
CA GLY A 322 32.30 -0.77 29.06
C GLY A 322 31.19 -1.70 28.56
N VAL A 323 31.50 -2.99 28.41
CA VAL A 323 30.60 -4.00 27.84
C VAL A 323 30.41 -5.16 28.82
N ILE A 324 29.16 -5.55 29.04
CA ILE A 324 28.83 -6.86 29.62
C ILE A 324 28.64 -7.86 28.48
N LEU A 325 29.48 -8.89 28.46
CA LEU A 325 29.38 -10.00 27.52
C LEU A 325 28.53 -11.12 28.13
N PHE A 326 27.43 -11.43 27.46
CA PHE A 326 26.57 -12.57 27.77
C PHE A 326 26.86 -13.71 26.83
N ILE A 327 27.08 -14.89 27.41
CA ILE A 327 27.30 -16.15 26.70
C ILE A 327 26.08 -17.01 27.01
N ASP A 328 25.17 -17.12 26.05
CA ASP A 328 24.04 -18.05 26.14
C ASP A 328 24.51 -19.45 25.73
N GLU A 329 23.88 -20.51 26.25
CA GLU A 329 24.28 -21.90 25.99
C GLU A 329 25.79 -22.14 26.24
N ALA A 330 26.29 -21.59 27.35
CA ALA A 330 27.71 -21.64 27.67
C ALA A 330 28.23 -23.08 27.82
N GLU A 331 27.36 -24.04 28.14
CA GLU A 331 27.66 -25.47 28.16
C GLU A 331 28.18 -26.02 26.82
N ALA A 332 27.78 -25.43 25.69
CA ALA A 332 28.30 -25.82 24.37
C ALA A 332 29.76 -25.37 24.17
N PHE A 333 30.21 -24.40 24.95
CA PHE A 333 31.56 -23.82 24.88
C PHE A 333 32.46 -24.24 26.06
N LEU A 334 31.90 -24.42 27.26
CA LEU A 334 32.60 -24.67 28.51
C LEU A 334 32.51 -26.15 28.94
N GLY A 335 32.79 -27.06 28.01
CA GLY A 335 32.83 -28.50 28.28
C GLY A 335 34.08 -28.93 29.05
N ASP A 336 34.01 -30.13 29.64
CA ASP A 336 35.17 -30.78 30.23
C ASP A 336 36.20 -31.10 29.14
N ARG A 337 37.49 -30.81 29.39
CA ARG A 337 38.57 -31.02 28.41
C ARG A 337 38.93 -32.51 28.22
N GLY A 338 38.44 -33.38 29.10
CA GLY A 338 38.76 -34.81 29.14
C GLY A 338 37.71 -35.74 28.54
N LYS A 339 36.70 -35.23 27.83
CA LYS A 339 35.73 -36.04 27.10
C LYS A 339 35.94 -36.02 25.60
#